data_AF-A0A7X9BNG2-F1
#
_entry.id   AF-A0A7X9BNG2-F1
#
_cell.length_a   1.000
_cell.length_b   1.000
_cell.length_c   1.000
_cell.angle_alpha   90.00
_cell.angle_beta   90.00
_cell.angle_gamma   90.00
#
_symmetry.space_group_name_H-M   'P 1'
#
loop_
_entity.id
_entity.type
_entity.pdbx_description
1 polymer ?
#
loop_
_entity_poly.entity_id
_entity_poly.type
_entity_poly.pdbx_seq_one_letter_code
_entity_poly.pdbx_strand_id
1 'polypeptide(L)' 'MIDFRCHKCNKLLGRYRECRELEIKCPRCGQKNHLREKGLYTAFERGNQLPGAISQTETN' A
#
# COMPACT_ATOMS: atom_id res chain seq x y z
N MET A 1 6.06 -2.50 12.86
CA MET A 1 6.64 -2.70 11.52
C MET A 1 5.54 -3.31 10.67
N ILE A 2 5.24 -2.73 9.51
CA ILE A 2 4.11 -3.10 8.66
C ILE A 2 4.58 -4.09 7.59
N ASP A 3 3.84 -5.16 7.39
CA ASP A 3 4.11 -6.14 6.34
C ASP A 3 3.67 -5.58 4.97
N PHE A 4 4.60 -5.51 4.02
CA PHE A 4 4.29 -5.22 2.63
C PHE A 4 4.19 -6.52 1.84
N ARG A 5 3.00 -6.79 1.31
CA ARG A 5 2.67 -8.06 0.63
C ARG A 5 2.26 -7.80 -0.80
N CYS A 6 2.55 -8.77 -1.67
CA CYS A 6 2.14 -8.70 -3.05
C CYS A 6 0.61 -8.79 -3.17
N HIS A 7 -0.01 -7.86 -3.88
CA HIS A 7 -1.46 -7.84 -4.07
C HIS A 7 -1.97 -9.07 -4.85
N LYS A 8 -1.16 -9.62 -5.76
CA LYS A 8 -1.54 -10.76 -6.60
C LYS A 8 -1.38 -12.13 -5.94
N CYS A 9 -0.29 -12.34 -5.20
CA CYS A 9 0.06 -13.68 -4.69
C CYS A 9 0.24 -13.76 -3.18
N ASN A 10 -0.04 -12.66 -2.48
CA ASN A 10 0.07 -12.48 -1.04
C ASN A 10 1.45 -12.82 -0.43
N LYS A 11 2.48 -12.95 -1.27
CA LYS A 11 3.86 -13.18 -0.84
C LYS A 11 4.35 -11.95 -0.07
N LEU A 12 4.98 -12.18 1.09
CA LEU A 12 5.68 -11.14 1.83
C LEU A 12 6.85 -10.62 0.99
N LEU A 13 6.82 -9.33 0.69
CA LEU A 13 7.85 -8.63 -0.10
C LEU A 13 8.85 -7.92 0.82
N GLY A 14 8.41 -7.47 1.99
CA GLY A 14 9.26 -6.87 3.00
C GLY A 14 8.47 -6.36 4.19
N ARG A 15 9.16 -5.74 5.14
CA ARG A 15 8.56 -5.03 6.28
C ARG A 15 9.10 -3.61 6.35
N TYR A 16 8.25 -2.63 6.61
CA TYR A 16 8.62 -1.22 6.66
C TYR A 16 8.08 -0.54 7.93
N ARG A 17 8.56 0.67 8.24
CA ARG A 17 8.02 1.49 9.35
C ARG A 17 7.47 2.79 8.80
N GLU A 18 8.37 3.65 8.34
CA GLU A 18 8.07 4.96 7.78
C GLU A 18 8.63 4.95 6.35
N CYS A 19 7.75 4.89 5.37
CA CYS A 19 8.15 4.79 3.97
C CYS A 19 7.21 5.61 3.12
N ARG A 20 7.68 6.75 2.64
CA ARG A 20 6.88 7.68 1.82
C ARG A 20 6.44 7.03 0.51
N GLU A 21 7.35 6.33 -0.16
CA GLU A 21 7.09 5.65 -1.43
C GLU A 21 8.00 4.42 -1.56
N LEU A 22 7.43 3.31 -2.03
CA LEU A 22 8.14 2.05 -2.30
C LEU A 22 7.56 1.41 -3.57
N GLU A 23 8.42 1.10 -4.54
CA GLU A 23 8.08 0.23 -5.67
C GLU A 23 8.90 -1.05 -5.56
N ILE A 24 8.24 -2.21 -5.58
CA ILE A 24 8.94 -3.50 -5.63
C ILE A 24 8.27 -4.45 -6.62
N LYS A 25 9.09 -5.12 -7.42
CA LYS A 25 8.65 -6.22 -8.27
C LYS A 25 8.60 -7.49 -7.44
N CYS A 26 7.45 -8.16 -7.43
CA CYS A 26 7.30 -9.44 -6.74
C CYS A 26 8.13 -10.52 -7.45
N PRO A 27 9.08 -11.19 -6.78
CA PRO A 27 9.93 -12.21 -7.42
C PRO A 27 9.18 -13.49 -7.78
N ARG A 28 8.02 -13.76 -7.16
CA ARG A 28 7.19 -14.94 -7.46
C ARG A 28 6.34 -14.77 -8.72
N CYS A 29 5.57 -13.68 -8.82
CA CYS A 29 4.57 -13.50 -9.88
C CYS A 29 4.89 -12.40 -10.90
N GLY A 30 6.00 -11.68 -10.70
CA GLY A 30 6.43 -10.60 -11.58
C GLY A 30 5.65 -9.28 -11.44
N GLN A 31 4.57 -9.23 -10.65
CA GLN A 31 3.76 -8.03 -10.44
C GLN A 31 4.57 -6.91 -9.79
N LYS A 32 4.46 -5.68 -10.32
CA LYS A 32 4.93 -4.48 -9.63
C LYS A 32 3.93 -4.06 -8.56
N ASN A 33 4.40 -3.87 -7.33
CA ASN A 33 3.61 -3.45 -6.20
C ASN A 33 4.14 -2.09 -5.74
N HIS A 34 3.23 -1.15 -5.52
CA HIS A 34 3.55 0.21 -5.12
C HIS A 34 2.91 0.51 -3.78
N LEU A 35 3.69 1.05 -2.86
CA LEU A 35 3.23 1.67 -1.63
C LEU A 35 3.46 3.18 -1.79
N ARG A 36 2.42 3.97 -1.54
CA ARG A 36 2.54 5.40 -1.33
C ARG A 36 1.85 5.73 -0.03
N GLU A 37 2.62 6.20 0.93
CA GLU A 37 2.06 6.73 2.16
C GLU A 37 1.34 8.02 1.81
N LYS A 38 0.00 7.98 1.80
CA LYS A 38 -0.79 9.21 1.77
C LYS A 38 -0.49 9.90 3.08
N GLY A 39 0.39 10.91 3.04
CA GLY A 39 0.94 11.56 4.22
C GLY A 39 -0.12 11.78 5.29
N LEU A 40 -0.05 10.96 6.34
CA LEU A 40 -0.77 11.22 7.58
C LEU A 40 0.05 12.26 8.34
N TYR A 41 0.14 13.47 7.78
CA TYR A 41 0.36 14.63 8.62
C TYR A 41 -0.95 14.79 9.40
N THR A 42 -0.97 14.18 10.59
CA THR A 42 -1.91 14.45 11.67
C THR A 42 -3.39 14.43 11.28
N ALA A 43 -4.03 13.26 11.42
CA ALA A 43 -5.39 13.27 11.94
C ALA A 43 -5.30 13.81 13.37
N PHE A 44 -5.36 15.14 13.53
CA PHE A 44 -5.81 15.72 14.77
C PHE A 44 -7.17 15.10 15.04
N GLU A 45 -7.27 14.44 16.18
CA GLU A 45 -8.39 13.63 16.59
C GLU A 45 -9.71 14.41 16.51
N ARG A 46 -10.75 13.69 16.10
CA ARG A 46 -12.16 14.09 15.97
C ARG A 46 -12.57 14.56 14.57
N GLY A 47 -13.09 13.59 13.80
CA GLY A 47 -14.38 13.85 13.15
C GLY A 47 -14.44 13.82 11.63
N ASN A 48 -13.52 13.18 10.90
CA ASN A 48 -13.83 12.87 9.50
C ASN A 48 -13.22 11.56 9.02
N GLN A 49 -14.12 10.65 8.66
CA GLN A 49 -13.89 9.40 7.97
C GLN A 49 -13.13 9.65 6.67
N LEU A 50 -11.90 9.15 6.56
CA LEU A 50 -11.22 9.11 5.26
C LEU A 50 -11.78 7.94 4.44
N PRO A 51 -12.06 8.17 3.15
CA PRO A 51 -12.79 7.21 2.34
C PRO A 51 -11.90 6.01 2.06
N GLY A 52 -12.54 4.84 2.12
CA GLY A 52 -11.96 3.62 1.60
C GLY A 52 -11.66 3.72 0.09
N ALA A 53 -11.09 2.62 -0.38
CA ALA A 53 -10.88 2.27 -1.78
C ALA A 53 -9.74 2.99 -2.52
N ILE A 54 -8.70 2.20 -2.80
CA ILE A 54 -8.20 2.12 -4.18
C ILE A 54 -8.24 0.64 -4.60
N SER A 55 -9.44 0.14 -4.87
CA SER A 55 -9.60 -0.94 -5.85
C SER A 55 -9.51 -0.30 -7.22
N GLN A 56 -8.32 -0.30 -7.82
CA GLN A 56 -8.18 0.02 -9.24
C GLN A 56 -8.24 -1.28 -10.04
N THR A 57 -9.43 -1.67 -10.45
CA THR A 57 -9.65 -2.46 -11.68
C THR A 57 -11.04 -2.13 -12.23
N GLU A 58 -11.11 -1.15 -13.12
CA GLU A 58 -12.17 -1.09 -14.11
C GLU A 58 -11.51 -0.94 -15.49
N THR A 59 -11.36 -2.09 -16.15
CA THR A 59 -11.34 -2.19 -17.61
C THR A 59 -12.78 -2.21 -18.08
N ASN A 60 -13.18 -1.17 -18.81
CA ASN A 60 -14.02 -1.29 -20.01
C ASN A 60 -13.80 -0.07 -20.88
#